data_AF-A0A7J3Q9R2-F1
#
_entry.id   AF-A0A7J3Q9R2-F1
#
_cell.length_a   1.000
_cell.length_b   1.000
_cell.length_c   1.000
_cell.angle_alpha   90.00
_cell.angle_beta   90.00
_cell.angle_gamma   90.00
#
_symmetry.space_group_name_H-M   'P 1'
#
loop_
_entity.id
_entity.type
_entity.pdbx_description
1 polymer ?
#
loop_
_entity_poly.entity_id
_entity_poly.type
_entity_poly.pdbx_seq_one_letter_code
_entity_poly.pdbx_strand_id
1 'polypeptide(L)'
;MKASRNKLGRETFFYLVYSSVLATALVLTLLPLLSIGLVIVDGDISAIAVNSKANITLTYVHSVERYRVIEKYVLESCGLKLVVLEWAGFGAGMPSTPADLGDRDLELSPTGGIASKVDIELGEYVLISVKHMSHPKLFVNGVEVSVNNNITLRTCLRASLLEVVVKYVEFALLRKP
;
A
#
# COMPACT_ATOMS: atom_id res chain seq x y z
N MET A 1 -57.74 3.61 -37.40
CA MET A 1 -57.09 3.87 -36.08
C MET A 1 -56.10 2.73 -35.75
N LYS A 2 -54.85 2.78 -36.23
CA LYS A 2 -53.82 1.77 -35.88
C LYS A 2 -52.41 2.35 -35.68
N ALA A 3 -52.18 3.62 -36.03
CA ALA A 3 -50.87 4.26 -35.97
C ALA A 3 -50.47 4.82 -34.58
N SER A 4 -51.38 4.85 -33.61
CA SER A 4 -51.15 5.52 -32.31
C SER A 4 -50.50 4.62 -31.24
N ARG A 5 -50.65 3.28 -31.31
CA ARG A 5 -50.13 2.36 -30.27
C ARG A 5 -48.60 2.24 -30.24
N ASN A 6 -47.92 2.39 -31.39
CA ASN A 6 -46.47 2.22 -31.45
C ASN A 6 -45.69 3.41 -30.87
N LYS A 7 -46.32 4.59 -30.78
CA LYS A 7 -45.66 5.81 -30.27
C LYS A 7 -45.53 5.77 -28.74
N LEU A 8 -46.56 5.26 -28.06
CA LEU A 8 -46.61 5.16 -26.60
C LEU A 8 -45.60 4.14 -26.03
N GLY A 9 -45.40 3.01 -26.72
CA GLY A 9 -44.41 2.00 -26.33
C GLY A 9 -42.96 2.48 -26.48
N ARG A 10 -42.70 3.38 -27.44
CA ARG A 10 -41.36 3.92 -27.68
C ARG A 10 -40.96 4.92 -26.60
N GLU A 11 -41.86 5.83 -26.23
CA GLU A 11 -41.59 6.84 -25.20
C GLU A 11 -41.42 6.18 -23.82
N THR A 12 -42.27 5.23 -23.46
CA THR A 12 -42.13 4.45 -22.21
C THR A 12 -40.82 3.67 -22.15
N PHE A 13 -40.39 3.06 -23.25
CA PHE A 13 -39.09 2.39 -23.32
C PHE A 13 -37.92 3.35 -23.08
N PHE A 14 -37.94 4.55 -23.70
CA PHE A 14 -36.91 5.56 -23.48
C PHE A 14 -36.84 6.02 -22.01
N TYR A 15 -37.99 6.22 -21.35
CA TYR A 15 -38.01 6.59 -19.93
C TYR A 15 -37.47 5.48 -19.03
N LEU A 16 -37.75 4.20 -19.33
CA LEU A 16 -37.21 3.06 -18.58
C LEU A 16 -35.69 2.94 -18.73
N VAL A 17 -35.18 3.09 -19.95
CA VAL A 17 -33.73 3.08 -20.18
C VAL A 17 -33.07 4.25 -19.46
N TYR A 18 -33.61 5.46 -19.62
CA TYR A 18 -33.07 6.65 -18.98
C TYR A 18 -33.06 6.55 -17.44
N SER A 19 -34.16 6.10 -16.83
CA SER A 19 -34.23 5.92 -15.37
C SER A 19 -33.30 4.84 -14.88
N SER A 20 -33.11 3.74 -15.63
CA SER A 20 -32.15 2.69 -15.28
C SER A 20 -30.70 3.18 -15.31
N VAL A 21 -30.32 3.96 -16.33
CA VAL A 21 -28.97 4.55 -16.43
C VAL A 21 -28.75 5.54 -15.29
N LEU A 22 -29.74 6.39 -15.01
CA LEU A 22 -29.65 7.38 -13.93
C LEU A 22 -29.56 6.71 -12.56
N ALA A 23 -30.34 5.65 -12.31
CA ALA A 23 -30.27 4.87 -11.08
C ALA A 23 -28.91 4.19 -10.93
N THR A 24 -28.36 3.64 -12.02
CA THR A 24 -27.04 3.01 -12.01
C THR A 24 -25.94 4.03 -11.72
N ALA A 25 -26.00 5.20 -12.38
CA ALA A 25 -25.06 6.30 -12.13
C ALA A 25 -25.16 6.80 -10.68
N LEU A 26 -26.37 6.94 -10.13
CA LEU A 26 -26.60 7.36 -8.75
C LEU A 26 -26.09 6.32 -7.73
N VAL A 27 -26.30 5.03 -7.99
CA VAL A 27 -25.74 3.97 -7.14
C VAL A 27 -24.22 4.02 -7.18
N LEU A 28 -23.61 4.19 -8.35
CA LEU A 28 -22.15 4.28 -8.49
C LEU A 28 -21.56 5.52 -7.79
N THR A 29 -22.27 6.64 -7.73
CA THR A 29 -21.81 7.85 -7.02
C THR A 29 -22.08 7.80 -5.51
N LEU A 30 -23.11 7.08 -5.08
CA LEU A 30 -23.43 6.87 -3.66
C LEU A 30 -22.66 5.70 -3.03
N LEU A 31 -21.92 4.91 -3.82
CA LEU A 31 -21.06 3.88 -3.28
C LEU A 31 -20.06 4.52 -2.32
N PRO A 32 -19.91 3.98 -1.08
CA PRO A 32 -18.98 4.53 -0.13
C PRO A 32 -17.57 4.50 -0.71
N LEU A 33 -16.90 5.66 -0.71
CA LEU A 33 -15.48 5.71 -0.98
C LEU A 33 -14.76 4.85 0.05
N LEU A 34 -14.10 3.81 -0.43
CA LEU A 34 -13.31 2.92 0.40
C LEU A 34 -11.98 3.60 0.70
N SER A 35 -11.56 3.57 1.96
CA SER A 35 -10.19 3.89 2.33
C SER A 35 -9.29 2.71 1.97
N ILE A 36 -8.22 2.97 1.21
CA ILE A 36 -7.27 1.95 0.78
C ILE A 36 -5.83 2.38 1.08
N GLY A 37 -5.00 1.38 1.35
CA GLY A 37 -3.54 1.50 1.36
C GLY A 37 -2.94 0.89 0.10
N LEU A 38 -1.86 1.47 -0.40
CA LEU A 38 -1.11 0.98 -1.56
C LEU A 38 0.37 0.83 -1.23
N VAL A 39 0.93 -0.30 -1.65
CA VAL A 39 2.38 -0.52 -1.78
C VAL A 39 2.71 -0.41 -3.27
N ILE A 40 3.52 0.56 -3.64
CA ILE A 40 3.94 0.81 -5.02
C ILE A 40 5.46 0.63 -5.07
N VAL A 41 5.95 -0.20 -5.99
CA VAL A 41 7.37 -0.49 -6.17
C VAL A 41 7.74 -0.12 -7.60
N ASP A 42 8.71 0.78 -7.76
CA ASP A 42 9.17 1.28 -9.07
C ASP A 42 8.06 1.84 -9.99
N GLY A 43 6.94 2.26 -9.42
CA GLY A 43 5.78 2.79 -10.15
C GLY A 43 4.63 1.79 -10.29
N ASP A 44 4.87 0.50 -10.05
CA ASP A 44 3.88 -0.56 -10.16
C ASP A 44 3.25 -0.91 -8.81
N ILE A 45 1.93 -1.14 -8.81
CA ILE A 45 1.21 -1.54 -7.60
C ILE A 45 1.63 -2.97 -7.24
N SER A 46 2.21 -3.14 -6.06
CA SER A 46 2.67 -4.43 -5.53
C SER A 46 1.75 -5.03 -4.47
N ALA A 47 0.95 -4.20 -3.78
CA ALA A 47 -0.12 -4.66 -2.91
C ALA A 47 -1.18 -3.57 -2.68
N ILE A 48 -2.40 -4.01 -2.37
CA ILE A 48 -3.54 -3.17 -2.03
C ILE A 48 -4.09 -3.64 -0.68
N ALA A 49 -4.17 -2.74 0.29
CA ALA A 49 -4.74 -2.97 1.61
C ALA A 49 -6.16 -2.36 1.66
N VAL A 50 -7.18 -3.22 1.57
CA VAL A 50 -8.59 -2.83 1.71
C VAL A 50 -9.15 -3.54 2.94
N ASN A 51 -9.28 -2.82 4.05
CA ASN A 51 -9.65 -3.39 5.37
C ASN A 51 -8.74 -4.54 5.85
N SER A 52 -7.57 -4.70 5.25
CA SER A 52 -6.53 -5.67 5.58
C SER A 52 -5.21 -4.95 5.86
N LYS A 53 -4.24 -5.67 6.44
CA LYS A 53 -2.90 -5.15 6.64
C LYS A 53 -1.96 -5.73 5.59
N ALA A 54 -1.09 -4.88 5.04
CA ALA A 54 0.06 -5.31 4.27
C ALA A 54 1.31 -5.23 5.14
N ASN A 55 2.01 -6.35 5.27
CA ASN A 55 3.28 -6.44 5.99
C ASN A 55 4.42 -6.26 4.99
N ILE A 56 5.20 -5.20 5.15
CA ILE A 56 6.33 -4.90 4.27
C ILE A 56 7.61 -5.13 5.08
N THR A 57 8.53 -5.92 4.56
CA THR A 57 9.86 -6.10 5.15
C THR A 57 10.91 -5.70 4.13
N LEU A 58 11.71 -4.71 4.48
CA LEU A 58 12.84 -4.26 3.69
C LEU A 58 14.13 -4.68 4.40
N THR A 59 14.97 -5.45 3.72
CA THR A 59 16.29 -5.84 4.21
C THR A 59 17.34 -5.30 3.27
N TYR A 60 18.40 -4.70 3.80
CA TYR A 60 19.51 -4.21 2.99
C TYR A 60 20.79 -4.18 3.78
N VAL A 61 21.91 -3.96 3.08
CA VAL A 61 23.20 -3.65 3.70
C VAL A 61 23.42 -2.15 3.58
N HIS A 62 23.67 -1.49 4.72
CA HIS A 62 23.97 -0.07 4.75
C HIS A 62 25.27 0.22 3.98
N SER A 63 25.26 1.18 3.06
CA SER A 63 26.34 1.36 2.09
C SER A 63 27.68 1.77 2.71
N VAL A 64 27.64 2.55 3.80
CA VAL A 64 28.84 3.01 4.53
C VAL A 64 29.27 1.98 5.56
N GLU A 65 28.40 1.74 6.54
CA GLU A 65 28.66 0.88 7.71
C GLU A 65 28.73 -0.62 7.40
N ARG A 66 28.26 -1.07 6.22
CA ARG A 66 28.25 -2.48 5.79
C ARG A 66 27.49 -3.44 6.69
N TYR A 67 26.69 -2.94 7.63
CA TYR A 67 25.81 -3.75 8.45
C TYR A 67 24.47 -4.00 7.76
N ARG A 68 23.85 -5.13 8.13
CA ARG A 68 22.50 -5.46 7.71
C ARG A 68 21.50 -4.62 8.50
N VAL A 69 20.55 -4.03 7.78
CA VAL A 69 19.40 -3.32 8.32
C VAL A 69 18.13 -4.07 7.90
N ILE A 70 17.21 -4.22 8.84
CA ILE A 70 15.87 -4.77 8.60
C ILE A 70 14.85 -3.76 9.11
N GLU A 71 13.99 -3.32 8.20
CA GLU A 71 12.86 -2.45 8.49
C GLU A 71 11.57 -3.23 8.22
N LYS A 72 10.65 -3.25 9.19
CA LYS A 72 9.32 -3.82 8.99
C LYS A 72 8.26 -2.74 9.14
N TYR A 73 7.44 -2.62 8.12
CA TYR A 73 6.31 -1.72 8.08
C TYR A 73 5.01 -2.50 8.09
N VAL A 74 4.00 -1.90 8.74
CA VAL A 74 2.62 -2.36 8.67
C VAL A 74 1.83 -1.24 8.01
N LEU A 75 1.27 -1.54 6.84
CA LEU A 75 0.40 -0.64 6.09
C LEU A 75 -1.05 -1.13 6.24
N GLU A 76 -1.91 -0.26 6.71
CA GLU A 76 -3.35 -0.45 6.80
C GLU A 76 -4.08 0.47 5.80
N SER A 77 -5.40 0.39 5.75
CA SER A 77 -6.22 1.28 4.89
C SER A 77 -6.09 2.75 5.26
N CYS A 78 -5.82 3.05 6.54
CA CYS A 78 -5.65 4.42 7.04
C CYS A 78 -4.54 4.57 8.10
N GLY A 79 -3.53 3.71 8.06
CA GLY A 79 -2.40 3.75 8.97
C GLY A 79 -1.15 3.22 8.29
N LEU A 80 0.00 3.76 8.67
CA LEU A 80 1.31 3.30 8.22
C LEU A 80 2.29 3.43 9.38
N LYS A 81 2.83 2.28 9.79
CA LYS A 81 3.73 2.18 10.93
C LYS A 81 5.05 1.56 10.54
N LEU A 82 6.15 2.05 11.09
CA LEU A 82 7.39 1.29 11.24
C LEU A 82 7.29 0.53 12.56
N VAL A 83 7.22 -0.80 12.52
CA VAL A 83 7.02 -1.63 13.72
C VAL A 83 8.31 -2.28 14.22
N VAL A 84 9.27 -2.52 13.33
CA VAL A 84 10.59 -3.05 13.67
C VAL A 84 11.66 -2.30 12.91
N LEU A 85 12.70 -1.92 13.62
CA LEU A 85 13.98 -1.48 13.06
C LEU A 85 15.07 -2.33 13.71
N GLU A 86 15.76 -3.11 12.90
CA GLU A 86 16.88 -3.97 13.30
C GLU A 86 18.13 -3.46 12.60
N TRP A 87 19.17 -3.12 13.35
CA TRP A 87 20.45 -2.68 12.80
C TRP A 87 21.60 -3.14 13.69
N ALA A 88 22.79 -3.25 13.11
CA ALA A 88 24.03 -3.43 13.87
C ALA A 88 24.88 -2.18 13.70
N GLY A 89 25.44 -1.65 14.80
CA GLY A 89 26.31 -0.48 14.78
C GLY A 89 25.63 0.85 15.14
N PHE A 90 26.42 1.92 15.16
CA PHE A 90 26.02 3.26 15.58
C PHE A 90 26.52 4.28 14.55
N GLY A 91 25.69 5.28 14.22
CA GLY A 91 26.06 6.38 13.31
C GLY A 91 25.41 6.35 11.92
N ALA A 92 25.85 7.25 11.03
CA ALA A 92 25.42 7.40 9.64
C ALA A 92 23.89 7.51 9.39
N GLY A 93 23.13 8.06 10.34
CA GLY A 93 21.68 8.21 10.26
C GLY A 93 20.89 7.12 10.99
N MET A 94 21.57 6.12 11.54
CA MET A 94 20.98 5.18 12.50
C MET A 94 21.09 5.74 13.93
N PRO A 95 20.21 5.30 14.85
CA PRO A 95 20.38 5.56 16.28
C PRO A 95 21.82 5.25 16.71
N SER A 96 22.49 6.26 17.25
CA SER A 96 23.85 6.16 17.77
C SER A 96 23.88 5.52 19.15
N THR A 97 22.75 5.50 19.84
CA THR A 97 22.53 4.71 21.05
C THR A 97 21.07 4.24 21.15
N PRO A 98 20.79 3.16 21.90
CA PRO A 98 19.48 2.88 22.48
C PRO A 98 18.67 4.11 22.94
N ALA A 99 19.33 5.09 23.56
CA ALA A 99 18.66 6.25 24.14
C ALA A 99 18.07 7.19 23.08
N ASP A 100 18.58 7.18 21.84
CA ASP A 100 18.03 7.97 20.73
C ASP A 100 16.62 7.49 20.34
N LEU A 101 16.22 6.30 20.81
CA LEU A 101 14.90 5.72 20.63
C LEU A 101 13.94 6.01 21.80
N GLY A 102 14.41 6.68 22.86
CA GLY A 102 13.61 6.95 24.06
C GLY A 102 13.29 5.68 24.86
N ASP A 103 12.15 5.67 25.57
CA ASP A 103 11.70 4.57 26.44
C ASP A 103 11.16 3.34 25.67
N ARG A 104 11.68 3.05 24.48
CA ARG A 104 11.19 1.96 23.63
C ARG A 104 11.81 0.63 24.02
N ASP A 105 11.03 -0.44 23.89
CA ASP A 105 11.50 -1.80 24.13
C ASP A 105 12.58 -2.17 23.08
N LEU A 106 13.78 -2.41 23.59
CA LEU A 106 14.92 -2.88 22.82
C LEU A 106 15.10 -4.37 23.08
N GLU A 107 14.92 -5.14 22.03
CA GLU A 107 15.18 -6.57 22.04
C GLU A 107 16.52 -6.83 21.35
N LEU A 108 17.32 -7.76 21.85
CA LEU A 108 18.51 -8.16 21.11
C LEU A 108 18.08 -9.12 20.00
N SER A 109 18.41 -8.78 18.76
CA SER A 109 18.13 -9.68 17.64
C SER A 109 18.91 -10.98 17.82
N PRO A 110 18.31 -12.16 17.52
CA PRO A 110 19.03 -13.44 17.47
C PRO A 110 20.24 -13.44 16.52
N THR A 111 20.29 -12.46 15.61
CA THR A 111 21.30 -12.34 14.55
C THR A 111 22.43 -11.34 14.88
N GLY A 112 22.48 -10.81 16.11
CA GLY A 112 23.59 -9.97 16.58
C GLY A 112 23.47 -8.47 16.27
N GLY A 113 22.25 -7.96 16.07
CA GLY A 113 21.94 -6.53 15.96
C GLY A 113 21.10 -6.02 17.15
N ILE A 114 21.07 -4.69 17.33
CA ILE A 114 20.08 -4.04 18.19
C ILE A 114 18.75 -4.08 17.43
N ALA A 115 17.78 -4.85 17.93
CA ALA A 115 16.41 -4.78 17.44
C ALA A 115 15.64 -3.80 18.33
N SER A 116 14.91 -2.89 17.70
CA SER A 116 13.96 -2.07 18.42
C SER A 116 12.58 -2.29 17.87
N LYS A 117 11.64 -2.62 18.78
CA LYS A 117 10.23 -2.53 18.48
C LYS A 117 9.83 -1.07 18.64
N VAL A 118 9.74 -0.36 17.51
CA VAL A 118 9.65 1.11 17.53
C VAL A 118 8.23 1.67 17.42
N ASP A 119 7.26 0.90 16.91
CA ASP A 119 5.85 1.28 16.65
C ASP A 119 5.67 2.79 16.38
N ILE A 120 6.28 3.27 15.29
CA ILE A 120 6.26 4.69 14.89
C ILE A 120 5.22 4.89 13.81
N GLU A 121 4.24 5.76 14.05
CA GLU A 121 3.33 6.25 13.01
C GLU A 121 4.09 7.14 12.03
N LEU A 122 4.03 6.81 10.73
CA LEU A 122 4.76 7.53 9.68
C LEU A 122 3.87 8.50 8.89
N GLY A 123 2.58 8.58 9.22
CA GLY A 123 1.59 9.39 8.49
C GLY A 123 1.03 8.69 7.25
N GLU A 124 0.55 9.47 6.28
CA GLU A 124 -0.18 8.93 5.12
C GLU A 124 0.70 8.48 3.96
N TYR A 125 1.97 8.90 3.94
CA TYR A 125 2.87 8.76 2.80
C TYR A 125 4.32 8.57 3.22
N VAL A 126 4.96 7.53 2.69
CA VAL A 126 6.41 7.30 2.83
C VAL A 126 7.00 6.95 1.47
N LEU A 127 8.11 7.61 1.13
CA LEU A 127 8.94 7.29 -0.03
C LEU A 127 10.30 6.78 0.45
N ILE A 128 10.62 5.55 0.10
CA ILE A 128 11.89 4.90 0.42
C ILE A 128 12.67 4.75 -0.88
N SER A 129 13.84 5.37 -0.97
CA SER A 129 14.73 5.17 -2.10
C SER A 129 15.76 4.09 -1.78
N VAL A 130 15.84 3.06 -2.64
CA VAL A 130 16.80 1.95 -2.47
C VAL A 130 18.12 2.19 -3.18
N LYS A 131 18.28 3.32 -3.89
CA LYS A 131 19.47 3.64 -4.70
C LYS A 131 20.78 3.60 -3.91
N HIS A 132 20.74 3.92 -2.61
CA HIS A 132 21.90 3.96 -1.73
C HIS A 132 22.00 2.72 -0.83
N MET A 133 21.14 1.73 -1.03
CA MET A 133 21.10 0.48 -0.29
C MET A 133 21.89 -0.59 -1.06
N SER A 134 22.76 -1.32 -0.37
CA SER A 134 23.46 -2.45 -0.98
C SER A 134 22.61 -3.72 -0.84
N HIS A 135 22.35 -4.41 -1.94
CA HIS A 135 21.56 -5.65 -2.00
C HIS A 135 20.17 -5.54 -1.33
N PRO A 136 19.32 -4.56 -1.72
CA PRO A 136 17.99 -4.44 -1.16
C PRO A 136 17.14 -5.66 -1.49
N LYS A 137 16.44 -6.19 -0.49
CA LYS A 137 15.43 -7.23 -0.62
C LYS A 137 14.13 -6.74 -0.01
N LEU A 138 13.08 -6.71 -0.81
CA LEU A 138 11.76 -6.29 -0.39
C LEU A 138 10.84 -7.50 -0.35
N PHE A 139 10.13 -7.66 0.76
CA PHE A 139 9.08 -8.65 0.91
C PHE A 139 7.76 -7.94 1.21
N VAL A 140 6.73 -8.28 0.46
CA VAL A 140 5.36 -7.78 0.68
C VAL A 140 4.47 -8.98 0.97
N ASN A 141 3.92 -9.02 2.18
CA ASN A 141 3.15 -10.17 2.69
C ASN A 141 3.92 -11.50 2.59
N GLY A 142 5.23 -11.46 2.81
CA GLY A 142 6.12 -12.63 2.74
C GLY A 142 6.54 -13.05 1.32
N VAL A 143 6.06 -12.37 0.27
CA VAL A 143 6.47 -12.61 -1.12
C VAL A 143 7.58 -11.62 -1.49
N GLU A 144 8.71 -12.11 -2.00
CA GLU A 144 9.79 -11.25 -2.49
C GLU A 144 9.34 -10.48 -3.73
N VAL A 145 9.57 -9.17 -3.73
CA VAL A 145 9.25 -8.25 -4.82
C VAL A 145 10.54 -7.58 -5.27
N SER A 146 10.82 -7.62 -6.57
CA SER A 146 11.99 -6.94 -7.12
C SER A 146 11.83 -5.43 -6.99
N VAL A 147 12.90 -4.76 -6.52
CA VAL A 147 12.94 -3.30 -6.39
C VAL A 147 14.26 -2.76 -6.90
N ASN A 148 14.20 -1.73 -7.73
CA ASN A 148 15.36 -1.11 -8.38
C ASN A 148 15.61 0.31 -7.88
N ASN A 149 14.54 1.10 -7.68
CA ASN A 149 14.64 2.53 -7.40
C ASN A 149 13.94 2.91 -6.11
N ASN A 150 12.62 2.78 -6.06
CA ASN A 150 11.80 3.41 -5.03
C ASN A 150 10.64 2.51 -4.58
N ILE A 151 10.33 2.59 -3.30
CA ILE A 151 9.15 2.01 -2.67
C ILE A 151 8.30 3.17 -2.17
N THR A 152 7.05 3.24 -2.58
CA THR A 152 6.09 4.23 -2.10
C THR A 152 4.99 3.52 -1.33
N LEU A 153 4.80 3.93 -0.09
CA LEU A 153 3.73 3.46 0.78
C LEU A 153 2.73 4.61 0.92
N ARG A 154 1.46 4.36 0.58
CA ARG A 154 0.37 5.34 0.73
C ARG A 154 -0.78 4.73 1.49
N THR A 155 -1.39 5.49 2.38
CA THR A 155 -2.59 5.08 3.11
C THR A 155 -3.65 6.18 3.07
N CYS A 156 -4.85 5.91 3.59
CA CYS A 156 -6.03 6.79 3.56
C CYS A 156 -6.46 7.28 2.17
N LEU A 157 -6.09 6.57 1.10
CA LEU A 157 -6.56 6.91 -0.23
C LEU A 157 -8.04 6.59 -0.35
N ARG A 158 -8.83 7.53 -0.85
CA ARG A 158 -10.24 7.30 -1.14
C ARG A 158 -10.37 6.81 -2.57
N ALA A 159 -10.95 5.62 -2.73
CA ALA A 159 -11.22 5.03 -4.03
C ALA A 159 -12.66 4.52 -4.09
N SER A 160 -13.29 4.69 -5.23
CA SER A 160 -14.55 4.00 -5.54
C SER A 160 -14.32 2.50 -5.65
N LEU A 161 -15.38 1.71 -5.46
CA LEU A 161 -15.30 0.25 -5.64
C LEU A 161 -14.77 -0.12 -7.04
N LEU A 162 -15.19 0.61 -8.07
CA LEU A 162 -14.73 0.38 -9.44
C LEU A 162 -13.22 0.59 -9.57
N GLU A 163 -12.68 1.67 -9.01
CA GLU A 163 -11.23 1.93 -9.02
C GLU A 163 -10.46 0.85 -8.27
N VAL A 164 -10.99 0.35 -7.15
CA VAL A 164 -10.37 -0.75 -6.40
C VAL A 164 -10.34 -2.02 -7.25
N VAL A 165 -11.46 -2.36 -7.92
CA VAL A 165 -11.53 -3.53 -8.81
C VAL A 165 -10.55 -3.39 -9.98
N VAL A 166 -10.49 -2.22 -10.63
CA VAL A 166 -9.54 -1.95 -11.72
C VAL A 166 -8.10 -2.13 -11.24
N LYS A 167 -7.72 -1.52 -10.11
CA LYS A 167 -6.38 -1.67 -9.54
C LYS A 167 -6.05 -3.12 -9.16
N TYR A 168 -7.04 -3.86 -8.65
CA TYR A 168 -6.86 -5.27 -8.30
C TYR A 168 -6.67 -6.15 -9.54
N VAL A 169 -7.41 -5.87 -10.62
CA VAL A 169 -7.25 -6.56 -11.91
C VAL A 169 -5.91 -6.22 -12.55
N GLU A 170 -5.49 -4.95 -12.55
CA GLU A 170 -4.16 -4.52 -12.99
C GLU A 170 -3.07 -5.29 -12.23
N PHE A 171 -3.16 -5.33 -10.90
CA PHE A 171 -2.26 -6.10 -10.06
C PHE A 171 -2.25 -7.60 -10.40
N ALA A 172 -3.42 -8.21 -10.57
CA ALA A 172 -3.54 -9.64 -10.87
C ALA A 172 -3.01 -10.01 -12.27
N LEU A 173 -3.21 -9.14 -13.26
CA LEU A 173 -2.75 -9.37 -14.64
C LEU A 173 -1.24 -9.20 -14.80
N LEU A 174 -0.61 -8.32 -14.02
CA LEU A 174 0.85 -8.15 -13.99
C LEU A 174 1.58 -9.32 -13.29
N ARG A 175 0.85 -10.16 -12.55
CA ARG A 175 1.35 -11.38 -11.90
C ARG A 175 1.29 -12.64 -12.77
N LYS A 176 1.18 -12.53 -14.09
CA LYS A 176 1.33 -13.72 -14.95
C LYS A 176 2.68 -14.39 -14.66
N PRO A 177 2.69 -15.71 -14.40
CA PRO A 177 3.90 -16.46 -14.04
C PRO A 177 4.93 -16.45 -15.16
#